data_AF-A0A162U314-F1
#
_entry.id   AF-A0A162U314-F1
#
_cell.length_a   1.000
_cell.length_b   1.000
_cell.length_c   1.000
_cell.angle_alpha   90.00
_cell.angle_beta   90.00
_cell.angle_gamma   90.00
#
_symmetry.space_group_name_H-M   'P 1'
#
loop_
_entity.id
_entity.type
_entity.pdbx_description
1 polymer ?
#
loop_
_entity_poly.entity_id
_entity_poly.type
_entity_poly.pdbx_seq_one_letter_code
_entity_poly.pdbx_strand_id
1 'polypeptide(L)'
;MFSNIGLPGILLIGIFALIFFGPSKLPELGKAVGKTLKEFKSATKELTSDLATPSNPIPLDDVKPVAGLDLLQKTTPVDHVS
;
A
#
# COMPACT_ATOMS: atom_id res chain seq x y z
N MET A 1 -10.60 30.76 -0.14
CA MET A 1 -11.16 30.69 -1.51
C MET A 1 -10.36 29.80 -2.47
N PHE A 2 -9.18 29.29 -2.10
CA PHE A 2 -8.32 28.46 -2.99
C PHE A 2 -8.45 26.94 -2.83
N SER A 3 -9.24 26.42 -1.89
CA SER A 3 -9.35 24.97 -1.65
C SER A 3 -10.00 24.16 -2.79
N ASN A 4 -10.63 24.82 -3.76
CA ASN A 4 -11.20 24.15 -4.94
C ASN A 4 -10.20 24.00 -6.09
N ILE A 5 -8.94 24.41 -5.91
CA ILE A 5 -7.98 24.47 -7.03
C ILE A 5 -7.47 23.10 -7.45
N GLY A 6 -7.59 22.05 -6.64
CA GLY A 6 -7.36 20.63 -6.97
C GLY A 6 -6.59 20.29 -8.27
N LEU A 7 -7.16 19.41 -9.09
CA LEU A 7 -6.66 19.05 -10.43
C LEU A 7 -6.56 20.24 -11.40
N PRO A 8 -7.52 21.19 -11.44
CA PRO A 8 -7.48 22.33 -12.35
C PRO A 8 -6.24 23.23 -12.17
N GLY A 9 -5.81 23.46 -10.94
CA GLY A 9 -4.67 24.29 -10.59
C GLY A 9 -3.34 23.60 -10.92
N ILE A 10 -3.25 22.29 -10.69
CA ILE A 10 -2.11 21.49 -11.16
C ILE A 10 -2.00 21.56 -12.69
N LEU A 11 -3.12 21.47 -13.41
CA LEU A 11 -3.12 21.57 -14.87
C LEU A 11 -2.67 22.96 -15.34
N LEU A 12 -3.12 24.03 -14.69
CA LEU A 12 -2.70 25.40 -15.01
C LEU A 12 -1.19 25.59 -14.84
N ILE A 13 -0.63 25.12 -13.72
CA ILE A 13 0.82 25.13 -13.47
C ILE A 13 1.55 24.25 -14.48
N GLY A 14 0.98 23.08 -14.81
CA GLY A 14 1.48 22.18 -15.82
C GLY A 14 1.59 22.83 -17.20
N ILE A 15 0.60 23.63 -17.61
CA ILE A 15 0.61 24.37 -18.87
C ILE A 15 1.72 25.44 -18.88
N PHE A 16 1.85 26.23 -17.80
CA PHE A 16 2.96 27.19 -17.69
C PHE A 16 4.31 26.50 -17.76
N ALA A 17 4.49 25.40 -17.01
CA ALA A 17 5.69 24.58 -17.08
C ALA A 17 5.92 24.02 -18.49
N LEU A 18 4.86 23.63 -19.21
CA LEU A 18 4.93 23.16 -20.58
C LEU A 18 5.36 24.24 -21.57
N ILE A 19 5.01 25.50 -21.34
CA ILE A 19 5.46 26.61 -22.19
C ILE A 19 6.96 26.84 -22.02
N PHE A 20 7.47 26.79 -20.79
CA PHE A 20 8.89 26.99 -20.50
C PHE A 20 9.76 25.77 -20.82
N PHE A 21 9.32 24.57 -20.44
CA PHE A 21 10.08 23.34 -20.61
C PHE A 21 9.73 22.58 -21.90
N GLY A 22 8.53 22.76 -22.44
CA GLY A 22 8.02 22.01 -23.60
C GLY A 22 7.31 20.71 -23.21
N PRO A 23 6.24 20.31 -23.94
CA PRO A 23 5.45 19.11 -23.65
C PRO A 23 6.22 17.81 -23.78
N SER A 24 7.31 17.80 -24.55
CA SER A 24 8.15 16.62 -24.74
C SER A 24 9.13 16.40 -23.57
N LYS A 25 9.46 17.45 -22.79
CA LYS A 25 10.50 17.35 -21.75
C LYS A 25 10.01 16.75 -20.45
N LEU A 26 8.78 17.03 -20.02
CA LEU A 26 8.21 16.37 -18.85
C LEU A 26 8.13 14.83 -18.97
N PRO A 27 7.62 14.23 -20.07
CA PRO A 27 7.60 12.78 -20.22
C PRO A 27 9.00 12.18 -20.42
N GLU A 28 9.93 12.91 -21.04
CA GLU A 28 11.33 12.49 -21.17
C GLU A 28 12.02 12.41 -19.80
N LEU A 29 11.86 13.44 -18.95
CA LEU A 29 12.33 13.44 -17.56
C LEU A 29 11.65 12.35 -16.72
N GLY A 30 10.33 12.18 -16.87
CA GLY A 30 9.58 11.13 -16.17
C GLY A 30 10.06 9.73 -16.54
N LYS A 31 10.41 9.47 -17.81
CA LYS A 31 10.99 8.20 -18.25
C LYS A 31 12.37 7.97 -17.65
N ALA A 32 13.23 9.01 -17.62
CA ALA A 32 14.56 8.92 -17.03
C ALA A 32 14.49 8.63 -15.52
N VAL A 33 13.71 9.43 -14.78
CA VAL A 33 13.49 9.25 -13.33
C VAL A 33 12.81 7.90 -13.05
N GLY A 34 11.83 7.50 -13.86
CA GLY A 34 11.15 6.22 -13.71
C GLY A 34 12.07 5.02 -13.92
N LYS A 35 13.04 5.11 -14.85
CA LYS A 35 14.06 4.07 -15.02
C LYS A 35 14.95 3.96 -13.79
N THR A 36 15.42 5.09 -13.24
CA THR A 36 16.20 5.12 -12.00
C THR A 36 15.42 4.57 -10.82
N LEU A 37 14.15 4.97 -10.65
CA LEU A 37 13.30 4.50 -9.56
C LEU A 37 13.00 3.00 -9.67
N LYS A 38 12.84 2.48 -10.90
CA LYS A 38 12.66 1.05 -11.16
C LYS A 38 13.91 0.26 -10.77
N GLU A 39 15.09 0.69 -11.19
CA GLU A 39 16.36 0.06 -10.82
C GLU A 39 16.61 0.15 -9.31
N PHE A 40 16.36 1.30 -8.70
CA PHE A 40 16.45 1.50 -7.25
C PHE A 40 15.49 0.57 -6.48
N LYS A 41 14.24 0.41 -6.96
CA LYS A 41 13.26 -0.51 -6.35
C LYS A 41 13.70 -1.97 -6.46
N SER A 42 14.28 -2.38 -7.59
CA SER A 42 14.81 -3.73 -7.77
C SER A 42 15.98 -3.99 -6.84
N ALA A 43 16.96 -3.08 -6.77
CA ALA A 43 18.09 -3.20 -5.86
C ALA A 43 17.64 -3.24 -4.40
N THR A 44 16.72 -2.35 -4.00
CA THR A 44 16.14 -2.36 -2.64
C THR A 44 15.40 -3.66 -2.35
N LYS A 45 14.72 -4.25 -3.34
CA LYS A 45 14.02 -5.54 -3.18
C LYS A 45 15.01 -6.69 -2.99
N GLU A 46 16.14 -6.70 -3.67
CA GLU A 46 17.19 -7.71 -3.46
C GLU A 46 17.78 -7.58 -2.05
N LEU A 47 18.16 -6.36 -1.66
CA LEU A 47 18.68 -6.08 -0.32
C LEU A 47 17.68 -6.46 0.80
N THR A 48 16.39 -6.17 0.60
CA THR A 48 15.38 -6.57 1.60
C THR A 48 15.09 -8.05 1.59
N SER A 49 15.27 -8.74 0.45
CA SER A 49 15.03 -10.18 0.31
C SER A 49 16.16 -11.01 0.93
N ASP A 50 17.39 -10.49 0.97
CA ASP A 50 18.51 -11.15 1.63
C ASP A 50 18.43 -11.03 3.16
N LEU A 51 17.83 -9.94 3.65
CA LEU A 51 17.54 -9.72 5.07
C LEU A 51 16.22 -10.38 5.52
N ALA A 52 15.29 -10.58 4.60
CA ALA A 52 14.08 -11.36 4.81
C ALA A 52 14.40 -12.84 4.52
N THR A 53 14.93 -13.54 5.52
CA THR A 53 14.84 -15.00 5.61
C THR A 53 13.45 -15.42 5.14
N PRO A 54 13.29 -16.44 4.28
CA PRO A 54 11.99 -16.85 3.75
C PRO A 54 11.14 -17.46 4.88
N SER A 55 10.58 -16.63 5.75
CA SER A 55 9.32 -16.95 6.38
C SER A 55 8.32 -16.86 5.25
N ASN A 56 8.12 -18.00 4.60
CA ASN A 56 6.88 -18.39 3.93
C ASN A 56 5.76 -17.43 4.34
N PRO A 57 5.24 -16.57 3.45
CA PRO A 57 4.11 -15.73 3.82
C PRO A 57 3.05 -16.68 4.36
N ILE A 58 2.77 -16.61 5.66
CA ILE A 58 1.62 -17.30 6.25
C ILE A 58 0.46 -16.87 5.35
N PRO A 59 -0.17 -17.79 4.59
CA PRO A 59 -1.32 -17.45 3.80
C PRO A 59 -2.34 -16.85 4.77
N LEU A 60 -2.59 -15.54 4.65
CA LEU A 60 -3.65 -14.88 5.44
C LEU A 60 -5.04 -15.39 5.01
N ASP A 61 -5.10 -16.25 4.00
CA ASP A 61 -6.27 -17.02 3.59
C ASP A 61 -6.61 -18.18 4.55
N ASP A 62 -5.73 -18.51 5.51
CA ASP A 62 -5.95 -19.57 6.51
C ASP A 62 -6.13 -19.03 7.95
N VAL A 63 -6.43 -17.73 8.10
CA VAL A 63 -7.18 -17.28 9.28
C VAL A 63 -8.65 -17.58 9.02
N LYS A 64 -9.02 -18.85 9.10
CA LYS A 64 -10.42 -19.23 9.30
C LYS A 64 -10.91 -18.42 10.51
N PRO A 65 -12.05 -17.70 10.42
CA PRO A 65 -12.60 -17.05 11.59
C PRO A 65 -12.67 -18.10 12.68
N VAL A 66 -12.07 -17.82 13.84
CA VAL A 66 -12.26 -18.61 15.06
C VAL A 66 -13.75 -18.56 15.40
N ALA A 67 -14.51 -19.44 14.76
CA ALA A 67 -15.84 -19.85 15.15
C ALA A 67 -15.66 -20.62 16.46
N GLY A 68 -15.59 -19.86 17.55
CA GLY A 68 -15.24 -20.38 18.87
C GLY A 68 -15.46 -19.35 19.96
N LEU A 69 -16.44 -18.45 19.79
CA LEU A 69 -16.92 -17.58 20.87
C LEU A 69 -18.37 -17.92 21.29
N ASP A 70 -18.90 -19.02 20.82
CA ASP A 70 -20.25 -19.54 21.11
C ASP A 70 -20.25 -20.64 22.18
N LEU A 71 -19.08 -21.07 22.70
CA LEU A 71 -18.99 -22.09 23.76
C LEU A 71 -18.85 -21.54 25.19
N LEU A 72 -18.91 -20.23 25.40
CA LEU A 72 -18.80 -19.62 26.73
C LEU A 72 -20.15 -19.24 27.35
N GLN A 73 -21.26 -19.75 26.81
CA GLN A 73 -22.59 -19.40 27.35
C GLN A 73 -23.58 -20.57 27.44
N LYS A 74 -23.12 -21.83 27.39
CA LYS A 74 -24.05 -22.97 27.52
C LYS A 74 -23.44 -24.22 28.14
N THR A 75 -23.15 -24.19 29.44
CA THR A 75 -23.32 -25.37 30.33
C THR A 75 -23.48 -24.94 31.79
N THR A 76 -24.72 -25.09 32.28
CA THR A 76 -25.10 -25.60 33.61
C THR A 76 -24.97 -24.68 34.85
N PRO A 77 -26.09 -24.11 35.36
CA PRO A 77 -26.25 -23.87 36.79
C PRO A 77 -26.26 -25.21 37.54
N VAL A 78 -25.43 -25.29 38.56
CA VAL A 78 -25.20 -26.41 39.45
C VAL A 78 -26.46 -26.67 40.28
N ASP A 79 -27.20 -27.72 39.94
CA ASP A 79 -28.17 -28.32 40.86
C ASP A 79 -27.45 -29.29 41.80
N HIS A 80 -27.65 -29.04 43.09
CA HIS A 80 -27.74 -30.01 44.17
C HIS A 80 -26.44 -30.60 44.77
N VAL A 81 -25.92 -29.92 45.80
CA VAL A 81 -25.40 -30.59 47.01
C VAL A 81 -25.89 -29.83 48.24
N SER A 82 -26.62 -30.57 49.09
CA SER A 82 -27.19 -30.24 50.43
C SER A 82 -28.54 -29.52 50.45
#